data_AF-A0A6L4ZNS8-F1
#
_entry.id   AF-A0A6L4ZNS8-F1
#
_cell.length_a   1.000
_cell.length_b   1.000
_cell.length_c   1.000
_cell.angle_alpha   90.00
_cell.angle_beta   90.00
_cell.angle_gamma   90.00
#
_symmetry.space_group_name_H-M   'P 1'
#
loop_
_entity.id
_entity.type
_entity.pdbx_description
1 polymer ?
#
loop_
_entity_poly.entity_id
_entity_poly.type
_entity_poly.pdbx_seq_one_letter_code
_entity_poly.pdbx_strand_id
1 'polypeptide(L)'
;SQLTSHNSARMGLYVDELLVVVPFYNPYCKIAKLNPIQNPELFKIDTYKLVNFLYLLGPAVNSGLVKFVVNPGLFDDNLQLDFASAAYARARGKEVSSENIEGLREEYAKELHKVIRAESAEIREQQLRQICPHMTDQEITLTLPYFEQLGKEKASIVMTDEVERQLVEVGAQILAVRAGVNTDTALHLCQYTGAMPFTNSAWRWQELLTASKDSQTSSEGFAELTQAFKELDFNFLNNVDRGFISEFHSLNRLDSMRSYMRRIWQAADSDTNEEATLNSLQSELTTEHQKAEGEWARIRQETKQWIARVSDPDSTLEPVVSGKLHLSIPQTGFVSSVGQEKFAALTDPVGEKVSMAAYIELAG
;
A
#
# COMPACT_ATOMS: atom_id res chain seq x y z
N SER A 1 -6.10 3.32 0.97
CA SER A 1 -5.52 4.17 2.04
C SER A 1 -5.16 3.31 3.25
N GLN A 2 -6.00 2.35 3.68
CA GLN A 2 -5.60 1.35 4.66
C GLN A 2 -4.53 0.38 4.12
N LEU A 3 -4.64 -0.09 2.87
CA LEU A 3 -3.60 -0.95 2.28
C LEU A 3 -2.21 -0.28 2.28
N THR A 4 -2.13 0.96 1.77
CA THR A 4 -0.91 1.79 1.82
C THR A 4 -0.42 2.00 3.24
N SER A 5 -1.33 2.23 4.20
CA SER A 5 -1.02 2.34 5.63
C SER A 5 -0.34 1.10 6.20
N HIS A 6 -0.94 -0.07 5.99
CA HIS A 6 -0.40 -1.34 6.49
C HIS A 6 0.95 -1.64 5.83
N ASN A 7 1.08 -1.36 4.53
CA ASN A 7 2.34 -1.55 3.81
C ASN A 7 3.45 -0.65 4.33
N SER A 8 3.15 0.61 4.68
CA SER A 8 4.12 1.49 5.34
C SER A 8 4.56 0.95 6.71
N ALA A 9 3.64 0.38 7.49
CA ALA A 9 3.98 -0.25 8.77
C ALA A 9 4.88 -1.47 8.62
N ARG A 10 4.57 -2.34 7.65
CA ARG A 10 5.30 -3.57 7.41
C ARG A 10 6.72 -3.30 6.92
N MET A 11 6.88 -2.40 5.94
CA MET A 11 8.19 -2.13 5.35
C MET A 11 9.02 -1.10 6.15
N GLY A 12 8.39 -0.24 6.95
CA GLY A 12 9.04 0.93 7.58
C GLY A 12 10.17 0.60 8.57
N LEU A 13 10.26 -0.62 9.08
CA LEU A 13 11.41 -1.04 9.90
C LEU A 13 12.58 -1.61 9.08
N TYR A 14 12.37 -1.89 7.79
CA TYR A 14 13.36 -2.52 6.91
C TYR A 14 14.00 -1.55 5.92
N VAL A 15 13.55 -0.29 5.86
CA VAL A 15 14.04 0.74 4.92
C VAL A 15 14.25 2.07 5.62
N ASP A 16 15.11 2.92 5.08
CA ASP A 16 15.38 4.25 5.65
C ASP A 16 14.20 5.21 5.47
N GLU A 17 13.57 5.15 4.29
CA GLU A 17 12.51 6.07 3.91
C GLU A 17 11.46 5.35 3.04
N LEU A 18 10.22 5.84 3.11
CA LEU A 18 9.09 5.35 2.33
C LEU A 18 8.52 6.49 1.49
N LEU A 19 8.52 6.29 0.18
CA LEU A 19 7.85 7.20 -0.74
C LEU A 19 6.40 6.76 -0.94
N VAL A 20 5.46 7.62 -0.57
CA VAL A 20 4.03 7.37 -0.70
C VAL A 20 3.46 8.30 -1.77
N VAL A 21 2.84 7.73 -2.79
CA VAL A 21 2.16 8.56 -3.80
C VAL A 21 1.02 9.32 -3.14
N VAL A 22 0.97 10.62 -3.42
CA VAL A 22 -0.05 11.52 -2.92
C VAL A 22 -1.46 10.95 -3.19
N PRO A 23 -2.29 10.80 -2.15
CA PRO A 23 -3.61 10.18 -2.26
C PRO A 23 -4.73 11.12 -2.74
N PHE A 24 -4.41 12.36 -3.12
CA PHE A 24 -5.40 13.37 -3.48
C PHE A 24 -5.91 13.18 -4.91
N TYR A 25 -7.20 13.50 -5.12
CA TYR A 25 -7.71 13.70 -6.47
C TYR A 25 -7.11 14.97 -7.06
N ASN A 26 -6.74 14.92 -8.34
CA ASN A 26 -6.62 16.14 -9.12
C ASN A 26 -8.02 16.53 -9.62
N PRO A 27 -8.63 17.63 -9.11
CA PRO A 27 -9.94 18.07 -9.56
C PRO A 27 -9.95 18.53 -11.02
N TYR A 28 -8.82 18.98 -11.55
CA TYR A 28 -8.74 19.49 -12.93
C TYR A 28 -8.85 18.37 -13.98
N CYS A 29 -8.56 17.12 -13.60
CA CYS A 29 -8.69 15.95 -14.48
C CYS A 29 -10.07 15.24 -14.31
N LYS A 30 -11.07 15.90 -13.71
CA LYS A 30 -12.41 15.32 -13.48
C LYS A 30 -13.48 16.08 -14.23
N ILE A 31 -14.36 15.31 -14.88
CA ILE A 31 -15.61 15.83 -15.46
C ILE A 31 -16.45 16.50 -14.38
N ALA A 32 -17.23 17.51 -14.78
CA ALA A 32 -17.95 18.39 -13.88
C ALA A 32 -18.73 17.63 -12.79
N LYS A 33 -19.50 16.61 -13.16
CA LYS A 33 -20.33 15.80 -12.23
C LYS A 33 -19.55 14.96 -11.20
N LEU A 34 -18.25 14.76 -11.39
CA LEU A 34 -17.36 14.01 -10.47
C LEU A 34 -16.21 14.90 -9.97
N ASN A 35 -16.38 16.22 -10.04
CA ASN A 35 -15.38 17.17 -9.62
C ASN A 35 -15.59 17.54 -8.14
N PRO A 36 -14.61 17.31 -7.25
CA PRO A 36 -14.77 17.57 -5.81
C PRO A 36 -14.79 19.07 -5.45
N ILE A 37 -14.38 19.96 -6.36
CA ILE A 37 -14.55 21.42 -6.18
C ILE A 37 -15.99 21.83 -6.50
N GLN A 38 -16.58 21.24 -7.53
CA GLN A 38 -17.93 21.61 -7.99
C GLN A 38 -19.04 20.90 -7.23
N ASN A 39 -18.80 19.68 -6.74
CA ASN A 39 -19.77 18.84 -6.01
C ASN A 39 -19.12 18.30 -4.72
N PRO A 40 -18.65 19.18 -3.80
CA PRO A 40 -17.93 18.76 -2.60
C PRO A 40 -18.77 17.84 -1.69
N GLU A 41 -20.09 17.97 -1.71
CA GLU A 41 -21.03 17.15 -0.97
C GLU A 41 -20.92 15.66 -1.31
N LEU A 42 -20.55 15.30 -2.55
CA LEU A 42 -20.35 13.91 -2.97
C LEU A 42 -19.10 13.25 -2.35
N PHE A 43 -18.18 14.01 -1.78
CA PHE A 43 -16.85 13.53 -1.37
C PHE A 43 -16.61 13.61 0.14
N LYS A 44 -17.63 13.90 0.96
CA LYS A 44 -17.43 14.11 2.41
C LYS A 44 -16.83 12.89 3.10
N ILE A 45 -17.41 11.71 2.90
CA ILE A 45 -16.90 10.47 3.53
C ILE A 45 -15.47 10.19 3.09
N ASP A 46 -15.20 10.34 1.80
CA ASP A 46 -13.85 10.14 1.25
C ASP A 46 -12.84 11.14 1.82
N THR A 47 -13.27 12.39 2.03
CA THR A 47 -12.46 13.44 2.67
C THR A 47 -12.14 13.08 4.11
N TYR A 48 -13.10 12.58 4.90
CA TYR A 48 -12.80 12.10 6.26
C TYR A 48 -11.81 10.94 6.27
N LYS A 49 -11.95 9.99 5.34
CA LYS A 49 -10.99 8.87 5.19
C LYS A 49 -9.59 9.37 4.85
N LEU A 50 -9.50 10.39 4.00
CA LEU A 50 -8.26 11.02 3.60
C LEU A 50 -7.61 11.80 4.74
N VAL A 51 -8.37 12.62 5.47
CA VAL A 51 -7.89 13.34 6.66
C VAL A 51 -7.41 12.36 7.73
N ASN A 52 -8.18 11.30 8.01
CA ASN A 52 -7.75 10.25 8.93
C ASN A 52 -6.47 9.56 8.45
N PHE A 53 -6.36 9.26 7.16
CA PHE A 53 -5.14 8.68 6.60
C PHE A 53 -3.91 9.59 6.79
N LEU A 54 -4.05 10.91 6.58
CA LEU A 54 -3.00 11.89 6.80
C LEU A 54 -2.65 12.04 8.28
N TYR A 55 -3.66 12.08 9.15
CA TYR A 55 -3.48 12.13 10.60
C TYR A 55 -2.68 10.92 11.09
N LEU A 56 -3.06 9.72 10.65
CA LEU A 56 -2.34 8.48 10.96
C LEU A 56 -0.92 8.47 10.40
N LEU A 57 -0.65 9.09 9.24
CA LEU A 57 0.71 9.22 8.70
C LEU A 57 1.53 10.33 9.35
N GLY A 58 0.89 11.31 9.97
CA GLY A 58 1.52 12.53 10.48
C GLY A 58 2.81 12.27 11.26
N PRO A 59 2.83 11.35 12.24
CA PRO A 59 4.06 11.02 12.97
C PRO A 59 5.20 10.53 12.08
N ALA A 60 4.91 9.66 11.11
CA ALA A 60 5.91 9.10 10.18
C ALA A 60 6.39 10.13 9.14
N VAL A 61 5.52 11.08 8.77
CA VAL A 61 5.91 12.21 7.92
C VAL A 61 6.82 13.16 8.69
N ASN A 62 6.44 13.49 9.93
CA ASN A 62 7.20 14.42 10.77
C ASN A 62 8.58 13.88 11.18
N SER A 63 8.72 12.55 11.31
CA SER A 63 10.02 11.90 11.58
C SER A 63 10.92 11.77 10.34
N GLY A 64 10.40 12.08 9.15
CA GLY A 64 11.12 11.92 7.88
C GLY A 64 11.03 10.52 7.28
N LEU A 65 10.46 9.54 7.98
CA LEU A 65 10.30 8.15 7.50
C LEU A 65 9.40 8.07 6.26
N VAL A 66 8.34 8.87 6.19
CA VAL A 66 7.42 8.89 5.04
C VAL A 66 7.52 10.22 4.31
N LYS A 67 7.74 10.17 3.00
CA LYS A 67 7.70 11.34 2.11
C LYS A 67 6.61 11.15 1.06
N PHE A 68 5.85 12.22 0.80
CA PHE A 68 4.87 12.20 -0.26
C PHE A 68 5.49 12.55 -1.61
N VAL A 69 5.16 11.76 -2.63
CA VAL A 69 5.55 12.04 -4.02
C VAL A 69 4.31 12.24 -4.88
N VAL A 70 4.33 13.23 -5.75
CA VAL A 70 3.20 13.50 -6.64
C VAL A 70 3.36 12.65 -7.90
N ASN A 71 2.26 12.03 -8.35
CA ASN A 71 2.25 11.37 -9.66
C ASN A 71 2.41 12.44 -10.76
N PRO A 72 3.47 12.41 -11.59
CA PRO A 72 3.70 13.43 -12.61
C PRO A 72 2.59 13.47 -13.67
N GLY A 73 1.88 12.36 -13.89
CA GLY A 73 0.70 12.33 -14.76
C GLY A 73 -0.46 13.20 -14.26
N LEU A 74 -0.41 13.73 -13.03
CA LEU A 74 -1.39 14.71 -12.58
C LEU A 74 -1.15 16.11 -13.19
N PHE A 75 0.02 16.37 -13.79
CA PHE A 75 0.37 17.66 -14.39
C PHE A 75 0.47 17.60 -15.93
N ASP A 76 0.54 16.40 -16.50
CA ASP A 76 0.63 16.17 -17.95
C ASP A 76 -0.36 15.07 -18.36
N ASP A 77 -1.43 15.47 -19.06
CA ASP A 77 -2.48 14.58 -19.53
C ASP A 77 -1.97 13.55 -20.54
N ASN A 78 -0.99 13.91 -21.39
CA ASN A 78 -0.41 12.97 -22.34
C ASN A 78 0.38 11.88 -21.60
N LEU A 79 1.12 12.28 -20.57
CA LEU A 79 1.82 11.33 -19.70
C LEU A 79 0.84 10.42 -18.95
N GLN A 80 -0.27 10.97 -18.46
CA GLN A 80 -1.31 10.16 -17.82
C GLN A 80 -1.88 9.11 -18.79
N LEU A 81 -2.13 9.51 -20.04
CA LEU A 81 -2.61 8.61 -21.09
C LEU A 81 -1.57 7.56 -21.47
N ASP A 82 -0.28 7.93 -21.53
CA ASP A 82 0.81 7.00 -21.79
C ASP A 82 0.90 5.95 -20.67
N PHE A 83 0.88 6.36 -19.39
CA PHE A 83 0.86 5.44 -18.25
C PHE A 83 -0.37 4.53 -18.26
N ALA A 84 -1.55 5.07 -18.57
CA ALA A 84 -2.77 4.28 -18.67
C ALA A 84 -2.67 3.26 -19.81
N SER A 85 -2.17 3.67 -20.98
CA SER A 85 -2.02 2.82 -22.16
C SER A 85 -1.02 1.68 -21.92
N ALA A 86 0.10 1.98 -21.26
CA ALA A 86 1.09 1.00 -20.83
C ALA A 86 0.48 -0.05 -19.88
N ALA A 87 -0.25 0.41 -18.85
CA ALA A 87 -0.95 -0.48 -17.94
C ALA A 87 -1.98 -1.36 -18.66
N TYR A 88 -2.77 -0.80 -19.58
CA TYR A 88 -3.73 -1.56 -20.39
C TYR A 88 -3.03 -2.59 -21.29
N ALA A 89 -1.94 -2.24 -21.95
CA ALA A 89 -1.18 -3.16 -22.79
C ALA A 89 -0.61 -4.33 -21.97
N ARG A 90 -0.13 -4.04 -20.76
CA ARG A 90 0.44 -5.02 -19.82
C ARG A 90 -0.61 -5.99 -19.26
N ALA A 91 -1.85 -5.53 -19.11
CA ALA A 91 -2.99 -6.35 -18.65
C ALA A 91 -3.71 -7.08 -19.80
N ARG A 92 -3.59 -6.60 -21.05
CA ARG A 92 -4.32 -7.14 -22.20
C ARG A 92 -3.99 -8.63 -22.40
N GLY A 93 -5.03 -9.46 -22.45
CA GLY A 93 -4.91 -10.90 -22.71
C GLY A 93 -4.40 -11.72 -21.52
N LYS A 94 -4.18 -11.11 -20.36
CA LYS A 94 -3.87 -11.83 -19.12
C LYS A 94 -5.16 -12.04 -18.32
N GLU A 95 -5.45 -13.29 -17.98
CA GLU A 95 -6.53 -13.58 -17.04
C GLU A 95 -6.07 -13.21 -15.63
N VAL A 96 -6.88 -12.39 -14.95
CA VAL A 96 -6.70 -12.16 -13.51
C VAL A 96 -7.20 -13.41 -12.80
N SER A 97 -6.37 -14.03 -11.96
CA SER A 97 -6.80 -15.23 -11.24
C SER A 97 -8.04 -14.95 -10.39
N SER A 98 -8.91 -15.96 -10.26
CA SER A 98 -10.11 -15.87 -9.43
C SER A 98 -9.81 -15.48 -7.99
N GLU A 99 -8.69 -15.96 -7.45
CA GLU A 99 -8.18 -15.61 -6.12
C GLU A 99 -7.88 -14.11 -5.99
N ASN A 100 -7.23 -13.50 -6.99
CA ASN A 100 -6.96 -12.06 -6.97
C ASN A 100 -8.25 -11.24 -7.08
N ILE A 101 -9.23 -11.70 -7.86
CA ILE A 101 -10.54 -11.06 -7.98
C ILE A 101 -11.29 -11.12 -6.66
N GLU A 102 -11.33 -12.29 -6.02
CA GLU A 102 -12.05 -12.47 -4.76
C GLU A 102 -11.37 -11.70 -3.62
N GLY A 103 -10.03 -11.74 -3.52
CA GLY A 103 -9.30 -10.95 -2.52
C GLY A 103 -9.52 -9.44 -2.68
N LEU A 104 -9.55 -8.93 -3.92
CA LEU A 104 -9.94 -7.55 -4.18
C LEU A 104 -11.39 -7.30 -3.71
N ARG A 105 -12.33 -8.16 -4.13
CA ARG A 105 -13.76 -8.04 -3.79
C ARG A 105 -13.98 -8.01 -2.28
N GLU A 106 -13.31 -8.88 -1.53
CA GLU A 106 -13.37 -8.91 -0.07
C GLU A 106 -12.87 -7.60 0.55
N GLU A 107 -11.76 -7.06 0.05
CA GLU A 107 -11.22 -5.78 0.53
C GLU A 107 -12.18 -4.62 0.24
N TYR A 108 -12.75 -4.57 -0.97
CA TYR A 108 -13.78 -3.59 -1.33
C TYR A 108 -15.03 -3.75 -0.46
N ALA A 109 -15.48 -4.98 -0.24
CA ALA A 109 -16.65 -5.28 0.58
C ALA A 109 -16.42 -4.84 2.03
N LYS A 110 -15.24 -5.10 2.60
CA LYS A 110 -14.86 -4.63 3.95
C LYS A 110 -14.95 -3.11 4.05
N GLU A 111 -14.45 -2.38 3.07
CA GLU A 111 -14.49 -0.92 3.05
C GLU A 111 -15.92 -0.37 2.89
N LEU A 112 -16.72 -0.97 2.02
CA LEU A 112 -18.11 -0.60 1.83
C LEU A 112 -18.95 -0.90 3.08
N HIS A 113 -18.75 -2.07 3.70
CA HIS A 113 -19.44 -2.46 4.92
C HIS A 113 -19.17 -1.49 6.08
N LYS A 114 -17.97 -0.91 6.18
CA LYS A 114 -17.68 0.11 7.22
C LYS A 114 -18.54 1.35 7.06
N VAL A 115 -18.81 1.77 5.82
CA VAL A 115 -19.66 2.92 5.52
C VAL A 115 -21.12 2.59 5.82
N ILE A 116 -21.64 1.49 5.27
CA ILE A 116 -23.04 1.06 5.48
C ILE A 116 -23.36 0.88 6.97
N ARG A 117 -22.43 0.33 7.76
CA ARG A 117 -22.60 0.13 9.20
C ARG A 117 -22.63 1.43 10.00
N ALA A 118 -22.05 2.49 9.48
CA ALA A 118 -22.00 3.79 10.15
C ALA A 118 -23.26 4.63 9.88
N GLU A 119 -24.11 4.23 8.93
CA GLU A 119 -25.32 4.96 8.54
C GLU A 119 -26.47 4.81 9.56
N SER A 120 -27.26 5.87 9.70
CA SER A 120 -28.54 5.85 10.41
C SER A 120 -29.50 4.79 9.86
N ALA A 121 -30.48 4.40 10.69
CA ALA A 121 -31.52 3.46 10.29
C ALA A 121 -32.35 3.97 9.11
N GLU A 122 -32.58 5.29 9.02
CA GLU A 122 -33.34 5.94 7.95
C GLU A 122 -32.65 5.81 6.58
N ILE A 123 -31.34 6.08 6.52
CA ILE A 123 -30.55 5.94 5.29
C ILE A 123 -30.53 4.47 4.84
N ARG A 124 -30.31 3.55 5.80
CA ARG A 124 -30.30 2.10 5.50
C ARG A 124 -31.64 1.62 4.97
N GLU A 125 -32.75 2.10 5.53
CA GLU A 125 -34.09 1.79 5.01
C GLU A 125 -34.25 2.28 3.57
N GLN A 126 -33.87 3.53 3.28
CA GLN A 126 -33.95 4.10 1.94
C GLN A 126 -33.13 3.28 0.94
N GLN A 127 -31.90 2.89 1.30
CA GLN A 127 -31.04 2.06 0.45
C GLN A 127 -31.62 0.65 0.23
N LEU A 128 -32.14 0.00 1.29
CA LEU A 128 -32.77 -1.32 1.17
C LEU A 128 -33.96 -1.29 0.21
N ARG A 129 -34.78 -0.23 0.25
CA ARG A 129 -35.91 -0.05 -0.68
C ARG A 129 -35.46 0.16 -2.13
N GLN A 130 -34.30 0.78 -2.35
CA GLN A 130 -33.74 0.98 -3.69
C GLN A 130 -33.11 -0.29 -4.26
N ILE A 131 -32.35 -1.02 -3.44
CA ILE A 131 -31.57 -2.19 -3.87
C ILE A 131 -32.46 -3.45 -3.92
N CYS A 132 -33.42 -3.55 -3.01
CA CYS A 132 -34.37 -4.65 -2.91
C CYS A 132 -35.83 -4.14 -2.94
N PRO A 133 -36.35 -3.65 -4.08
CA PRO A 133 -37.68 -3.03 -4.16
C PRO A 133 -38.85 -3.94 -3.78
N HIS A 134 -38.64 -5.26 -3.78
CA HIS A 134 -39.65 -6.26 -3.45
C HIS A 134 -39.71 -6.61 -1.94
N MET A 135 -38.78 -6.07 -1.15
CA MET A 135 -38.72 -6.32 0.28
C MET A 135 -39.89 -5.63 0.98
N THR A 136 -40.63 -6.39 1.79
CA THR A 136 -41.77 -5.88 2.55
C THR A 136 -41.31 -5.00 3.71
N ASP A 137 -42.18 -4.10 4.18
CA ASP A 137 -41.90 -3.25 5.35
C ASP A 137 -41.52 -4.08 6.60
N GLN A 138 -42.11 -5.27 6.74
CA GLN A 138 -41.81 -6.19 7.82
C GLN A 138 -40.38 -6.76 7.70
N GLU A 139 -39.97 -7.16 6.50
CA GLU A 139 -38.60 -7.65 6.26
C GLU A 139 -37.56 -6.56 6.48
N ILE A 140 -37.85 -5.32 6.06
CA ILE A 140 -36.98 -4.16 6.30
C ILE A 140 -36.82 -3.92 7.81
N THR A 141 -37.95 -3.88 8.54
CA THR A 141 -37.96 -3.67 9.99
C THR A 141 -37.15 -4.74 10.74
N LEU A 142 -37.19 -6.00 10.28
CA LEU A 142 -36.41 -7.09 10.88
C LEU A 142 -34.91 -7.03 10.54
N THR A 143 -34.54 -6.37 9.44
CA THR A 143 -33.17 -6.31 8.95
C THR A 143 -32.38 -5.14 9.56
N LEU A 144 -33.03 -4.01 9.86
CA LEU A 144 -32.37 -2.83 10.43
C LEU A 144 -31.62 -3.09 11.77
N PRO A 145 -32.18 -3.86 12.74
CA PRO A 145 -31.47 -4.17 13.99
C PRO A 145 -30.18 -4.96 13.78
N TYR A 146 -30.13 -5.85 12.78
CA TYR A 146 -28.92 -6.60 12.45
C TYR A 146 -27.78 -5.67 12.03
N PHE A 147 -28.08 -4.70 11.16
CA PHE A 147 -27.10 -3.68 10.76
C PHE A 147 -26.70 -2.75 11.91
N GLU A 148 -27.62 -2.44 12.84
CA GLU A 148 -27.31 -1.61 14.01
C GLU A 148 -26.37 -2.34 14.98
N GLN A 149 -26.60 -3.63 15.22
CA GLN A 149 -25.69 -4.45 16.00
C GLN A 149 -24.31 -4.54 15.36
N LEU A 150 -24.25 -4.77 14.03
CA LEU A 150 -22.98 -4.75 13.29
C LEU A 150 -22.26 -3.41 13.36
N GLY A 151 -23.00 -2.30 13.40
CA GLY A 151 -22.46 -0.95 13.61
C GLY A 151 -21.83 -0.79 15.00
N LYS A 152 -22.54 -1.17 16.07
CA LYS A 152 -22.04 -1.06 17.45
C LYS A 152 -20.78 -1.89 17.69
N GLU A 153 -20.67 -3.06 17.09
CA GLU A 153 -19.53 -3.96 17.28
C GLU A 153 -18.31 -3.58 16.43
N LYS A 154 -18.50 -2.93 15.27
CA LYS A 154 -17.47 -2.87 14.21
C LYS A 154 -17.38 -1.53 13.45
N ALA A 155 -18.09 -0.48 13.86
CA ALA A 155 -17.99 0.83 13.20
C ALA A 155 -16.62 1.46 13.47
N SER A 156 -15.90 1.78 12.39
CA SER A 156 -14.61 2.50 12.42
C SER A 156 -14.69 3.88 11.77
N ILE A 157 -15.89 4.29 11.37
CA ILE A 157 -16.20 5.59 10.79
C ILE A 157 -17.32 6.18 11.65
N VAL A 158 -17.10 7.39 12.15
CA VAL A 158 -18.15 8.18 12.80
C VAL A 158 -18.82 9.01 11.72
N MET A 159 -20.08 8.68 11.39
CA MET A 159 -20.93 9.57 10.60
C MET A 159 -21.38 10.70 11.53
N THR A 160 -21.21 11.95 11.09
CA THR A 160 -21.81 13.09 11.78
C THR A 160 -23.21 13.31 11.25
N ASP A 161 -24.11 13.90 12.04
CA ASP A 161 -25.49 14.24 11.63
C ASP A 161 -25.52 15.02 10.30
N GLU A 162 -24.50 15.84 10.07
CA GLU A 162 -24.33 16.62 8.84
C GLU A 162 -23.95 15.77 7.61
N VAL A 163 -23.17 14.70 7.79
CA VAL A 163 -22.88 13.74 6.71
C VAL A 163 -24.10 12.89 6.41
N GLU A 164 -24.84 12.47 7.44
CA GLU A 164 -26.07 11.70 7.28
C GLU A 164 -27.16 12.50 6.56
N ARG A 165 -27.40 13.74 6.96
CA ARG A 165 -28.37 14.61 6.28
C ARG A 165 -28.05 14.75 4.79
N GLN A 166 -26.78 14.93 4.45
CA GLN A 166 -26.39 15.05 3.05
C GLN A 166 -26.45 13.74 2.28
N LEU A 167 -26.20 12.60 2.93
CA LEU A 167 -26.45 11.29 2.32
C LEU A 167 -27.93 11.14 1.92
N VAL A 168 -28.84 11.60 2.77
CA VAL A 168 -30.29 11.62 2.46
C VAL A 168 -30.60 12.58 1.31
N GLU A 169 -30.04 13.79 1.33
CA GLU A 169 -30.30 14.83 0.32
C GLU A 169 -29.71 14.50 -1.07
N VAL A 170 -28.48 13.98 -1.11
CA VAL A 170 -27.71 13.75 -2.34
C VAL A 170 -27.89 12.31 -2.84
N GLY A 171 -28.24 11.37 -1.96
CA GLY A 171 -28.51 9.97 -2.28
C GLY A 171 -27.27 9.13 -2.64
N ALA A 172 -26.07 9.72 -2.63
CA ALA A 172 -24.83 9.01 -2.96
C ALA A 172 -23.58 9.67 -2.35
N GLN A 173 -22.53 8.87 -2.16
CA GLN A 173 -21.18 9.32 -1.83
C GLN A 173 -20.18 8.61 -2.74
N ILE A 174 -19.14 9.34 -3.16
CA ILE A 174 -18.02 8.82 -3.91
C ILE A 174 -16.98 8.32 -2.91
N LEU A 175 -16.60 7.04 -3.03
CA LEU A 175 -15.53 6.44 -2.25
C LEU A 175 -14.31 6.21 -3.14
N ALA A 176 -13.21 6.91 -2.88
CA ALA A 176 -11.98 6.73 -3.65
C ALA A 176 -11.24 5.49 -3.18
N VAL A 177 -10.95 4.60 -4.11
CA VAL A 177 -10.06 3.49 -3.83
C VAL A 177 -8.63 3.91 -4.16
N ARG A 178 -7.81 3.90 -3.11
CA ARG A 178 -6.41 4.34 -3.14
C ARG A 178 -5.52 3.13 -2.88
N ALA A 179 -5.04 2.52 -3.96
CA ALA A 179 -4.21 1.32 -3.97
C ALA A 179 -2.79 1.57 -4.52
N GLY A 180 -2.33 2.83 -4.50
CA GLY A 180 -1.08 3.25 -5.14
C GLY A 180 -1.27 3.59 -6.62
N VAL A 181 -0.20 3.48 -7.40
CA VAL A 181 -0.16 3.79 -8.84
C VAL A 181 0.02 2.50 -9.65
N ASN A 182 -0.20 2.55 -10.98
CA ASN A 182 0.11 1.41 -11.86
C ASN A 182 1.63 1.13 -11.92
N THR A 183 2.02 -0.04 -12.45
CA THR A 183 3.42 -0.48 -12.51
C THR A 183 4.33 0.50 -13.25
N ASP A 184 3.90 1.02 -14.40
CA ASP A 184 4.71 1.95 -15.20
C ASP A 184 4.91 3.32 -14.52
N THR A 185 3.88 3.84 -13.84
CA THR A 185 4.01 5.05 -13.02
C THR A 185 4.90 4.79 -11.80
N ALA A 186 4.79 3.63 -11.15
CA ALA A 186 5.64 3.27 -10.00
C ALA A 186 7.12 3.21 -10.41
N LEU A 187 7.42 2.49 -11.51
CA LEU A 187 8.78 2.37 -12.03
C LEU A 187 9.35 3.72 -12.45
N HIS A 188 8.54 4.57 -13.10
CA HIS A 188 8.97 5.92 -13.46
C HIS A 188 9.31 6.77 -12.23
N LEU A 189 8.46 6.77 -11.19
CA LEU A 189 8.75 7.46 -9.93
C LEU A 189 10.02 6.91 -9.27
N CYS A 190 10.23 5.59 -9.30
CA CYS A 190 11.41 4.94 -8.76
C CYS A 190 12.69 5.34 -9.50
N GLN A 191 12.66 5.37 -10.83
CA GLN A 191 13.79 5.85 -11.67
C GLN A 191 14.16 7.31 -11.37
N TYR A 192 13.17 8.15 -11.10
CA TYR A 192 13.39 9.56 -10.78
C TYR A 192 13.91 9.78 -9.34
N THR A 193 13.46 8.95 -8.41
CA THR A 193 13.75 9.12 -6.98
C THR A 193 14.90 8.26 -6.47
N GLY A 194 15.39 7.31 -7.28
CA GLY A 194 16.33 6.28 -6.83
C GLY A 194 15.74 5.33 -5.81
N ALA A 195 14.42 5.16 -5.77
CA ALA A 195 13.73 4.26 -4.86
C ALA A 195 13.48 2.87 -5.48
N MET A 196 13.17 1.87 -4.64
CA MET A 196 12.61 0.59 -5.10
C MET A 196 11.09 0.55 -4.95
N PRO A 197 10.37 -0.03 -5.94
CA PRO A 197 8.97 -0.36 -5.74
C PRO A 197 8.86 -1.55 -4.80
N PHE A 198 7.87 -1.50 -3.92
CA PHE A 198 7.46 -2.66 -3.15
C PHE A 198 5.94 -2.81 -3.16
N THR A 199 5.47 -4.04 -2.97
CA THR A 199 4.05 -4.36 -2.94
C THR A 199 3.77 -5.50 -1.98
N ASN A 200 2.54 -5.61 -1.50
CA ASN A 200 2.03 -6.80 -0.79
C ASN A 200 0.94 -7.52 -1.60
N SER A 201 0.83 -7.18 -2.88
CA SER A 201 -0.16 -7.73 -3.80
C SER A 201 0.53 -8.65 -4.80
N ALA A 202 0.12 -9.92 -4.80
CA ALA A 202 0.69 -10.95 -5.68
C ALA A 202 0.55 -10.58 -7.17
N TRP A 203 -0.62 -10.09 -7.61
CA TRP A 203 -0.80 -9.68 -9.01
C TRP A 203 0.09 -8.49 -9.40
N ARG A 204 0.28 -7.52 -8.50
CA ARG A 204 1.21 -6.40 -8.72
C ARG A 204 2.65 -6.86 -8.77
N TRP A 205 3.01 -7.85 -7.95
CA TRP A 205 4.32 -8.46 -8.01
C TRP A 205 4.57 -9.13 -9.36
N GLN A 206 3.61 -9.89 -9.89
CA GLN A 206 3.69 -10.47 -11.22
C GLN A 206 3.79 -9.42 -12.33
N GLU A 207 3.08 -8.30 -12.20
CA GLU A 207 3.31 -7.16 -13.09
C GLU A 207 4.76 -6.69 -12.99
N LEU A 208 5.28 -6.35 -11.81
CA LEU A 208 6.66 -5.90 -11.67
C LEU A 208 7.67 -6.87 -12.29
N LEU A 209 7.54 -8.18 -12.04
CA LEU A 209 8.43 -9.20 -12.62
C LEU A 209 8.40 -9.22 -14.16
N THR A 210 7.24 -8.97 -14.78
CA THR A 210 7.12 -8.86 -16.24
C THR A 210 7.59 -7.51 -16.80
N ALA A 211 8.04 -6.57 -15.95
CA ALA A 211 8.68 -5.31 -16.36
C ALA A 211 10.20 -5.41 -16.50
N SER A 212 10.80 -6.49 -15.98
CA SER A 212 12.16 -6.86 -16.34
C SER A 212 12.17 -7.45 -17.76
N LYS A 213 13.13 -7.02 -18.61
CA LYS A 213 13.39 -7.66 -19.92
C LYS A 213 13.92 -9.09 -19.75
N ASP A 214 14.51 -9.36 -18.60
CA ASP A 214 15.14 -10.61 -18.19
C ASP A 214 14.41 -11.15 -16.95
N SER A 215 13.10 -11.39 -17.06
CA SER A 215 12.25 -11.80 -15.94
C SER A 215 12.71 -13.08 -15.21
N GLN A 216 13.76 -13.74 -15.69
CA GLN A 216 14.38 -14.94 -15.12
C GLN A 216 15.91 -14.87 -14.97
N THR A 217 16.57 -13.77 -15.38
CA THR A 217 18.04 -13.69 -15.43
C THR A 217 18.55 -12.61 -14.49
N SER A 218 18.78 -13.00 -13.23
CA SER A 218 19.67 -12.29 -12.31
C SER A 218 21.11 -12.75 -12.55
N SER A 219 22.11 -11.96 -12.16
CA SER A 219 23.46 -12.51 -12.01
C SER A 219 23.42 -13.67 -11.02
N GLU A 220 24.27 -14.67 -11.20
CA GLU A 220 24.27 -15.90 -10.38
C GLU A 220 24.28 -15.59 -8.87
N GLY A 221 25.11 -14.61 -8.45
CA GLY A 221 25.18 -14.19 -7.05
C GLY A 221 23.90 -13.53 -6.51
N PHE A 222 23.16 -12.76 -7.33
CA PHE A 222 21.85 -12.22 -6.90
C PHE A 222 20.74 -13.28 -6.96
N ALA A 223 20.82 -14.25 -7.87
CA ALA A 223 19.85 -15.34 -7.93
C ALA A 223 19.88 -16.17 -6.63
N GLU A 224 21.07 -16.53 -6.14
CA GLU A 224 21.24 -17.24 -4.88
C GLU A 224 20.79 -16.41 -3.67
N LEU A 225 21.15 -15.11 -3.64
CA LEU A 225 20.73 -14.21 -2.56
C LEU A 225 19.21 -14.08 -2.50
N THR A 226 18.56 -13.83 -3.64
CA THR A 226 17.11 -13.69 -3.71
C THR A 226 16.39 -15.00 -3.37
N GLN A 227 16.98 -16.16 -3.73
CA GLN A 227 16.47 -17.46 -3.31
C GLN A 227 16.56 -17.66 -1.80
N ALA A 228 17.69 -17.31 -1.18
CA ALA A 228 17.86 -17.39 0.27
C ALA A 228 16.84 -16.51 1.01
N PHE A 229 16.53 -15.31 0.51
CA PHE A 229 15.48 -14.46 1.07
C PHE A 229 14.09 -15.11 1.05
N LYS A 230 13.75 -15.88 0.01
CA LYS A 230 12.45 -16.58 -0.08
C LYS A 230 12.29 -17.68 0.97
N GLU A 231 13.39 -18.28 1.40
CA GLU A 231 13.38 -19.38 2.37
C GLU A 231 13.22 -18.86 3.81
N LEU A 232 13.68 -17.65 4.08
CA LEU A 232 13.60 -17.02 5.41
C LEU A 232 12.19 -16.52 5.75
N ASP A 233 11.83 -16.61 7.02
CA ASP A 233 10.64 -15.95 7.57
C ASP A 233 11.00 -14.59 8.13
N PHE A 234 10.18 -13.59 7.81
CA PHE A 234 10.32 -12.23 8.29
C PHE A 234 9.10 -11.87 9.14
N ASN A 235 9.33 -11.06 10.15
CA ASN A 235 8.27 -10.51 10.98
C ASN A 235 7.93 -9.10 10.51
N PHE A 236 6.66 -8.71 10.60
CA PHE A 236 6.21 -7.40 10.18
C PHE A 236 5.26 -6.81 11.21
N LEU A 237 5.32 -5.49 11.39
CA LEU A 237 4.31 -4.79 12.15
C LEU A 237 2.95 -4.89 11.44
N ASN A 238 1.90 -5.16 12.20
CA ASN A 238 0.54 -5.34 11.71
C ASN A 238 -0.44 -4.65 12.65
N ASN A 239 -1.40 -3.91 12.12
CA ASN A 239 -2.41 -3.20 12.93
C ASN A 239 -1.85 -2.32 14.07
N VAL A 240 -0.63 -1.78 13.94
CA VAL A 240 -0.06 -0.84 14.91
C VAL A 240 -0.24 0.61 14.44
N ASP A 241 -0.31 1.54 15.41
CA ASP A 241 -0.27 2.98 15.12
C ASP A 241 1.06 3.36 14.46
N ARG A 242 1.08 4.38 13.60
CA ARG A 242 2.28 4.77 12.85
C ARG A 242 3.21 5.71 13.62
N GLY A 243 2.72 6.34 14.69
CA GLY A 243 3.58 6.91 15.73
C GLY A 243 4.51 5.87 16.32
N PHE A 244 4.04 4.63 16.45
CA PHE A 244 4.82 3.51 16.95
C PHE A 244 5.99 3.14 16.01
N ILE A 245 5.76 3.12 14.69
CA ILE A 245 6.82 2.87 13.71
C ILE A 245 7.89 3.97 13.80
N SER A 246 7.46 5.22 13.92
CA SER A 246 8.35 6.39 13.99
C SER A 246 9.23 6.35 15.25
N GLU A 247 8.64 5.97 16.38
CA GLU A 247 9.37 5.74 17.62
C GLU A 247 10.43 4.65 17.44
N PHE A 248 10.07 3.51 16.82
CA PHE A 248 10.99 2.38 16.67
C PHE A 248 12.11 2.69 15.68
N HIS A 249 11.81 3.49 14.66
CA HIS A 249 12.81 4.05 13.77
C HIS A 249 13.79 4.96 14.53
N SER A 250 13.29 5.84 15.41
CA SER A 250 14.14 6.72 16.23
C SER A 250 15.00 5.97 17.25
N LEU A 251 14.54 4.78 17.67
CA LEU A 251 15.26 3.87 18.56
C LEU A 251 16.24 2.94 17.82
N ASN A 252 16.43 3.15 16.51
CA ASN A 252 17.29 2.35 15.64
C ASN A 252 16.96 0.84 15.71
N ARG A 253 15.67 0.48 15.85
CA ARG A 253 15.23 -0.91 15.74
C ARG A 253 15.46 -1.40 14.30
N LEU A 254 15.95 -2.62 14.19
CA LEU A 254 16.37 -3.32 12.98
C LEU A 254 17.44 -2.56 12.16
N ASP A 255 18.24 -1.69 12.78
CA ASP A 255 19.25 -0.89 12.07
C ASP A 255 20.28 -1.76 11.33
N SER A 256 20.69 -2.88 11.94
CA SER A 256 21.62 -3.84 11.32
C SER A 256 21.03 -4.41 10.01
N MET A 257 19.78 -4.87 10.05
CA MET A 257 19.06 -5.39 8.88
C MET A 257 18.78 -4.29 7.84
N ARG A 258 18.39 -3.09 8.28
CA ARG A 258 18.16 -1.94 7.40
C ARG A 258 19.45 -1.54 6.67
N SER A 259 20.57 -1.51 7.37
CA SER A 259 21.89 -1.24 6.80
C SER A 259 22.33 -2.35 5.83
N TYR A 260 22.01 -3.60 6.13
CA TYR A 260 22.23 -4.73 5.23
C TYR A 260 21.38 -4.61 3.93
N MET A 261 20.08 -4.29 4.05
CA MET A 261 19.21 -4.02 2.91
C MET A 261 19.72 -2.86 2.04
N ARG A 262 20.25 -1.80 2.66
CA ARG A 262 20.87 -0.67 1.95
C ARG A 262 22.10 -1.09 1.15
N ARG A 263 22.93 -1.99 1.69
CA ARG A 263 24.09 -2.53 0.97
C ARG A 263 23.68 -3.41 -0.21
N ILE A 264 22.62 -4.22 -0.08
CA ILE A 264 22.06 -4.97 -1.22
C ILE A 264 21.61 -4.00 -2.31
N TRP A 265 20.88 -2.94 -1.94
CA TRP A 265 20.43 -1.92 -2.87
C TRP A 265 21.60 -1.24 -3.61
N GLN A 266 22.62 -0.81 -2.87
CA GLN A 266 23.82 -0.18 -3.43
C GLN A 266 24.59 -1.12 -4.38
N ALA A 267 24.68 -2.40 -4.04
CA ALA A 267 25.28 -3.40 -4.92
C ALA A 267 24.44 -3.56 -6.19
N ALA A 268 23.12 -3.76 -6.05
CA ALA A 268 22.21 -3.90 -7.18
C ALA A 268 22.29 -2.72 -8.16
N ASP A 269 22.47 -1.50 -7.64
CA ASP A 269 22.58 -0.29 -8.46
C ASP A 269 23.97 -0.08 -9.09
N SER A 270 24.99 -0.75 -8.58
CA SER A 270 26.34 -0.67 -9.14
C SER A 270 26.49 -1.51 -10.41
N ASP A 271 27.04 -0.93 -11.47
CA ASP A 271 27.35 -1.67 -12.70
C ASP A 271 28.58 -2.59 -12.55
N THR A 272 29.38 -2.36 -11.51
CA THR A 272 30.57 -3.15 -11.15
C THR A 272 30.27 -4.02 -9.93
N ASN A 273 29.33 -4.94 -10.07
CA ASN A 273 29.02 -5.93 -9.04
C ASN A 273 30.21 -6.89 -8.87
N GLU A 274 31.13 -6.54 -7.96
CA GLU A 274 32.27 -7.40 -7.63
C GLU A 274 31.79 -8.69 -6.95
N GLU A 275 32.23 -9.84 -7.45
CA GLU A 275 31.90 -11.17 -6.92
C GLU A 275 32.16 -11.26 -5.39
N ALA A 276 33.23 -10.62 -4.91
CA ALA A 276 33.53 -10.53 -3.49
C ALA A 276 32.43 -9.83 -2.66
N THR A 277 31.81 -8.78 -3.20
CA THR A 277 30.70 -8.07 -2.54
C THR A 277 29.47 -8.97 -2.45
N LEU A 278 29.15 -9.69 -3.53
CA LEU A 278 28.01 -10.62 -3.56
C LEU A 278 28.19 -11.78 -2.57
N ASN A 279 29.38 -12.40 -2.56
CA ASN A 279 29.72 -13.47 -1.62
C ASN A 279 29.65 -12.99 -0.17
N SER A 280 30.09 -11.75 0.11
CA SER A 280 29.97 -11.14 1.44
C SER A 280 28.50 -11.01 1.84
N LEU A 281 27.65 -10.42 0.98
CA LEU A 281 26.23 -10.24 1.24
C LEU A 281 25.54 -11.59 1.53
N GLN A 282 25.78 -12.60 0.69
CA GLN A 282 25.22 -13.93 0.90
C GLN A 282 25.62 -14.54 2.25
N SER A 283 26.91 -14.45 2.62
CA SER A 283 27.41 -15.00 3.89
C SER A 283 26.86 -14.27 5.12
N GLU A 284 26.58 -12.97 4.98
CA GLU A 284 26.08 -12.12 6.05
C GLU A 284 24.58 -12.29 6.30
N LEU A 285 23.80 -12.68 5.27
CA LEU A 285 22.33 -12.77 5.34
C LEU A 285 21.83 -13.50 6.59
N THR A 286 22.32 -14.71 6.85
CA THR A 286 21.89 -15.53 8.00
C THR A 286 22.20 -14.84 9.32
N THR A 287 23.36 -14.17 9.40
CA THR A 287 23.78 -13.47 10.62
C THR A 287 22.90 -12.24 10.87
N GLU A 288 22.65 -11.44 9.83
CA GLU A 288 21.80 -10.25 9.92
C GLU A 288 20.34 -10.61 10.19
N HIS A 289 19.85 -11.70 9.60
CA HIS A 289 18.53 -12.26 9.87
C HIS A 289 18.38 -12.71 11.34
N GLN A 290 19.37 -13.44 11.88
CA GLN A 290 19.34 -13.84 13.29
C GLN A 290 19.36 -12.65 14.26
N LYS A 291 20.13 -11.59 13.95
CA LYS A 291 20.10 -10.35 14.73
C LYS A 291 18.71 -9.71 14.69
N ALA A 292 18.11 -9.64 13.50
CA ALA A 292 16.74 -9.11 13.33
C ALA A 292 15.72 -9.91 14.13
N GLU A 293 15.79 -11.25 14.12
CA GLU A 293 14.89 -12.10 14.92
C GLU A 293 15.06 -11.88 16.43
N GLY A 294 16.30 -11.70 16.89
CA GLY A 294 16.58 -11.33 18.28
C GLY A 294 15.96 -9.98 18.67
N GLU A 295 16.03 -8.98 17.79
CA GLU A 295 15.37 -7.69 18.00
C GLU A 295 13.84 -7.79 17.93
N TRP A 296 13.29 -8.64 17.05
CA TRP A 296 11.85 -8.88 16.96
C TRP A 296 11.26 -9.46 18.25
N ALA A 297 12.02 -10.25 19.01
CA ALA A 297 11.58 -10.71 20.33
C ALA A 297 11.32 -9.52 21.28
N ARG A 298 12.19 -8.50 21.25
CA ARG A 298 12.03 -7.27 22.02
C ARG A 298 10.87 -6.41 21.49
N ILE A 299 10.78 -6.24 20.17
CA ILE A 299 9.67 -5.52 19.52
C ILE A 299 8.32 -6.13 19.91
N ARG A 300 8.19 -7.46 19.89
CA ARG A 300 6.97 -8.15 20.32
C ARG A 300 6.59 -7.81 21.76
N GLN A 301 7.56 -7.76 22.68
CA GLN A 301 7.30 -7.40 24.07
C GLN A 301 6.84 -5.95 24.21
N GLU A 302 7.54 -5.02 23.55
CA GLU A 302 7.23 -3.58 23.57
C GLU A 302 5.84 -3.32 22.95
N THR A 303 5.50 -4.03 21.87
CA THR A 303 4.19 -3.86 21.22
C THR A 303 3.04 -4.45 22.02
N LYS A 304 3.25 -5.56 22.75
CA LYS A 304 2.26 -6.07 23.71
C LYS A 304 1.96 -5.06 24.82
N GLN A 305 3.00 -4.41 25.34
CA GLN A 305 2.82 -3.35 26.35
C GLN A 305 2.11 -2.12 25.79
N TRP A 306 2.33 -1.81 24.51
CA TRP A 306 1.61 -0.75 23.83
C TRP A 306 0.12 -1.09 23.66
N ILE A 307 -0.22 -2.27 23.12
CA ILE A 307 -1.61 -2.75 22.99
C ILE A 307 -2.34 -2.69 24.33
N ALA A 308 -1.71 -3.15 25.41
CA ALA A 308 -2.32 -3.13 26.74
C ALA A 308 -2.68 -1.73 27.26
N ARG A 309 -2.11 -0.67 26.67
CA ARG A 309 -2.42 0.73 27.02
C ARG A 309 -3.48 1.36 26.12
N VAL A 310 -3.59 0.90 24.87
CA VAL A 310 -4.40 1.58 23.83
C VAL A 310 -5.62 0.79 23.39
N SER A 311 -5.68 -0.50 23.70
CA SER A 311 -6.76 -1.39 23.26
C SER A 311 -7.56 -1.92 24.43
N ASP A 312 -8.80 -2.34 24.13
CA ASP A 312 -9.63 -3.10 25.05
C ASP A 312 -8.89 -4.39 25.47
N PRO A 313 -8.91 -4.80 26.76
CA PRO A 313 -8.35 -6.08 27.22
C PRO A 313 -8.84 -7.30 26.43
N ASP A 314 -10.00 -7.24 25.77
CA ASP A 314 -10.53 -8.30 24.91
C ASP A 314 -10.09 -8.21 23.43
N SER A 315 -9.23 -7.26 23.05
CA SER A 315 -8.80 -7.10 21.65
C SER A 315 -7.86 -8.23 21.20
N THR A 316 -8.21 -8.91 20.11
CA THR A 316 -7.42 -9.96 19.46
C THR A 316 -6.40 -9.42 18.44
N LEU A 317 -5.98 -8.17 18.57
CA LEU A 317 -5.05 -7.56 17.63
C LEU A 317 -3.69 -8.28 17.68
N GLU A 318 -3.29 -8.87 16.55
CA GLU A 318 -1.95 -9.40 16.37
C GLU A 318 -1.03 -8.28 15.85
N PRO A 319 -0.18 -7.68 16.72
CA PRO A 319 0.66 -6.53 16.35
C PRO A 319 1.82 -6.88 15.42
N VAL A 320 2.17 -8.16 15.38
CA VAL A 320 3.31 -8.70 14.66
C VAL A 320 2.82 -9.93 13.94
N VAL A 321 3.02 -9.96 12.64
CA VAL A 321 2.67 -11.07 11.75
C VAL A 321 3.95 -11.61 11.11
N SER A 322 4.00 -12.91 10.85
CA SER A 322 5.10 -13.53 10.09
C SER A 322 4.74 -13.62 8.61
N GLY A 323 5.75 -13.61 7.75
CA GLY A 323 5.58 -13.74 6.30
C GLY A 323 6.92 -13.88 5.59
N LYS A 324 6.90 -13.77 4.26
CA LYS A 324 8.08 -13.79 3.40
C LYS A 324 8.36 -12.40 2.85
N LEU A 325 9.65 -12.08 2.72
CA LEU A 325 10.13 -10.91 1.99
C LEU A 325 10.85 -11.38 0.72
N HIS A 326 10.15 -11.29 -0.40
CA HIS A 326 10.68 -11.64 -1.71
C HIS A 326 11.44 -10.46 -2.29
N LEU A 327 12.66 -10.71 -2.75
CA LEU A 327 13.45 -9.73 -3.51
C LEU A 327 13.58 -10.16 -4.96
N SER A 328 13.62 -9.20 -5.88
CA SER A 328 13.96 -9.43 -7.28
C SER A 328 14.96 -8.37 -7.73
N ILE A 329 16.10 -8.84 -8.27
CA ILE A 329 17.24 -8.03 -8.70
C ILE A 329 17.64 -8.52 -10.10
N PRO A 330 16.90 -8.14 -11.15
CA PRO A 330 17.19 -8.58 -12.52
C PRO A 330 18.45 -7.88 -13.06
N GLN A 331 19.22 -8.58 -13.90
CA GLN A 331 20.49 -8.05 -14.42
C GLN A 331 20.31 -6.73 -15.19
N THR A 332 19.22 -6.60 -15.95
CA THR A 332 18.91 -5.39 -16.73
C THR A 332 18.04 -4.38 -15.99
N GLY A 333 17.68 -4.66 -14.73
CA GLY A 333 16.75 -3.83 -13.96
C GLY A 333 15.31 -3.90 -14.47
N PHE A 334 14.42 -3.16 -13.80
CA PHE A 334 13.06 -2.91 -14.23
C PHE A 334 12.98 -1.58 -14.97
N VAL A 335 12.22 -1.55 -16.06
CA VAL A 335 12.08 -0.34 -16.89
C VAL A 335 10.61 -0.04 -17.13
N SER A 336 10.23 1.23 -17.01
CA SER A 336 8.90 1.68 -17.42
C SER A 336 8.75 1.53 -18.93
N SER A 337 7.60 1.05 -19.40
CA SER A 337 7.32 0.99 -20.84
C SER A 337 6.94 2.34 -21.44
N VAL A 338 6.76 3.37 -20.61
CA VAL A 338 6.55 4.75 -21.04
C VAL A 338 7.90 5.41 -21.33
N GLY A 339 8.08 5.84 -22.58
CA GLY A 339 9.37 6.21 -23.16
C GLY A 339 10.13 7.30 -22.39
N GLN A 340 11.37 6.99 -22.00
CA GLN A 340 12.33 7.91 -21.39
C GLN A 340 12.65 9.13 -22.28
N GLU A 341 12.54 8.97 -23.60
CA GLU A 341 12.84 10.02 -24.59
C GLU A 341 11.92 11.25 -24.48
N LYS A 342 10.65 11.07 -24.07
CA LYS A 342 9.73 12.21 -23.85
C LYS A 342 10.12 13.05 -22.61
N PHE A 343 10.91 12.48 -21.69
CA PHE A 343 11.24 13.06 -20.39
C PHE A 343 12.66 13.59 -20.28
N ALA A 344 13.59 13.13 -21.11
CA ALA A 344 14.94 13.71 -21.22
C ALA A 344 14.91 15.22 -21.54
N ALA A 345 13.80 15.73 -22.06
CA ALA A 345 13.58 17.15 -22.33
C ALA A 345 13.14 17.98 -21.11
N LEU A 346 12.71 17.35 -19.99
CA LEU A 346 12.08 18.04 -18.86
C LEU A 346 12.93 18.08 -17.58
N THR A 347 13.91 17.18 -17.40
CA THR A 347 14.73 17.10 -16.17
C THR A 347 16.12 16.48 -16.42
N ASP A 348 17.03 16.63 -15.45
CA ASP A 348 18.33 15.94 -15.34
C ASP A 348 18.26 14.43 -15.62
N PRO A 349 19.38 13.75 -15.98
CA PRO A 349 19.37 12.35 -16.39
C PRO A 349 18.67 11.46 -15.36
N VAL A 350 17.50 10.97 -15.76
CA VAL A 350 16.69 10.01 -15.03
C VAL A 350 17.43 8.67 -14.99
N GLY A 351 17.42 7.97 -13.85
CA GLY A 351 18.01 6.64 -13.75
C GLY A 351 17.48 5.72 -14.85
N GLU A 352 18.38 5.08 -15.61
CA GLU A 352 17.99 4.30 -16.79
C GLU A 352 17.13 3.07 -16.41
N LYS A 353 17.30 2.56 -15.19
CA LYS A 353 16.66 1.34 -14.67
C LYS A 353 16.33 1.48 -13.18
N VAL A 354 15.42 0.64 -12.70
CA VAL A 354 15.24 0.36 -11.28
C VAL A 354 15.91 -0.97 -10.97
N SER A 355 16.85 -1.00 -10.06
CA SER A 355 17.74 -2.16 -9.90
C SER A 355 17.16 -3.29 -9.04
N MET A 356 16.16 -2.99 -8.19
CA MET A 356 15.59 -3.97 -7.26
C MET A 356 14.12 -3.66 -6.95
N ALA A 357 13.34 -4.71 -6.66
CA ALA A 357 11.95 -4.63 -6.20
C ALA A 357 11.69 -5.63 -5.07
N ALA A 358 10.69 -5.34 -4.23
CA ALA A 358 10.34 -6.19 -3.08
C ALA A 358 8.86 -6.57 -3.05
N TYR A 359 8.57 -7.78 -2.56
CA TYR A 359 7.21 -8.26 -2.32
C TYR A 359 7.06 -8.87 -0.93
N ILE A 360 6.04 -8.40 -0.20
CA ILE A 360 5.68 -8.91 1.13
C ILE A 360 4.53 -9.89 0.96
N GLU A 361 4.77 -11.16 1.30
CA GLU A 361 3.76 -12.21 1.36
C GLU A 361 3.51 -12.54 2.82
N LEU A 362 2.31 -12.29 3.33
CA LEU A 362 1.98 -12.63 4.72
C LEU A 362 1.60 -14.11 4.82
N ALA A 363 1.94 -14.74 5.95
CA ALA A 363 1.37 -16.04 6.29
C ALA A 363 -0.16 -15.85 6.47
N GLY A 364 -0.94 -16.66 5.74
CA GLY A 364 -2.41 -16.58 5.71
C GLY A 364 -3.08 -17.07 6.97
#